data_AF-A0A7K4KG12-F1
#
_entry.id   AF-A0A7K4KG12-F1
#
_cell.length_a   1.000
_cell.length_b   1.000
_cell.length_c   1.000
_cell.angle_alpha   90.00
_cell.angle_beta   90.00
_cell.angle_gamma   90.00
#
_symmetry.space_group_name_H-M   'P 1'
#
loop_
_entity.id
_entity.type
_entity.pdbx_description
1 polymer ?
#
loop_
_entity_poly.entity_id
_entity_poly.type
_entity_poly.pdbx_seq_one_letter_code
_entity_poly.pdbx_strand_id
1 'polypeptide(L)'
;AAAMINRYVSLGNRLTTPVLNALGTRYLCLLNATELNAIDTNSLKTAALDPSACSQTTKDILYNKAKRALSDQHNSRAYYLLIKPYLGGAPGIDLKALGKDRVNMDIETFTKLRRESLMDLTPAEVKDLLGVNLSQLKAVQNVSPVKDWIQKQKQSELDKLQIGLSGGLPDGYINFVTPKFQPPSSAPLGAVAMVFHVLPALLLSFLMMFVLS
;
A
#
# COMPACT_ATOMS: atom_id res chain seq x y z
N ALA A 1 -13.66 -18.63 22.73
CA ALA A 1 -14.54 -17.62 22.10
C ALA A 1 -15.12 -18.10 20.78
N ALA A 2 -14.31 -18.35 19.74
CA ALA A 2 -14.82 -18.77 18.42
C ALA A 2 -15.80 -19.95 18.46
N ALA A 3 -15.45 -21.07 19.13
CA ALA A 3 -16.35 -22.23 19.26
C ALA A 3 -17.69 -21.92 19.95
N MET A 4 -17.70 -20.99 20.92
CA MET A 4 -18.91 -20.58 21.62
C MET A 4 -19.81 -19.74 20.72
N ILE A 5 -19.22 -18.83 19.93
CA ILE A 5 -19.96 -18.01 18.96
C ILE A 5 -20.53 -18.90 17.85
N ASN A 6 -19.73 -19.85 17.37
CA ASN A 6 -20.16 -20.85 16.40
C ASN A 6 -21.37 -21.63 16.91
N ARG A 7 -21.30 -22.15 18.14
CA ARG A 7 -22.41 -22.87 18.78
C ARG A 7 -23.65 -21.99 18.93
N TYR A 8 -23.48 -20.73 19.34
CA TYR A 8 -24.59 -19.78 19.46
C TYR A 8 -25.31 -19.58 18.12
N VAL A 9 -24.56 -19.35 17.04
CA VAL A 9 -25.09 -19.19 15.69
C VAL A 9 -25.69 -20.50 15.15
N SER A 10 -25.06 -21.66 15.40
CA SER A 10 -25.55 -22.96 14.93
C SER A 10 -26.90 -23.37 15.54
N LEU A 11 -27.22 -22.82 16.71
CA LEU A 11 -28.53 -22.97 17.36
C LEU A 11 -29.61 -22.04 16.76
N GLY A 12 -29.30 -21.31 15.69
CA GLY A 12 -30.23 -20.41 15.00
C GLY A 12 -30.26 -18.98 15.55
N ASN A 13 -29.42 -18.65 16.54
CA ASN A 13 -29.39 -17.31 17.10
C ASN A 13 -28.69 -16.32 16.16
N ARG A 14 -29.21 -15.09 16.12
CA ARG A 14 -28.66 -14.00 15.32
C ARG A 14 -27.67 -13.17 16.14
N LEU A 15 -26.66 -12.62 15.48
CA LEU A 15 -25.75 -11.65 16.11
C LEU A 15 -26.42 -10.26 16.06
N THR A 16 -27.16 -9.94 17.13
CA THR A 16 -27.85 -8.65 17.31
C THR A 16 -26.89 -7.56 17.80
N THR A 17 -27.30 -6.28 17.81
CA THR A 17 -26.45 -5.18 18.31
C THR A 17 -25.87 -5.44 19.70
N PRO A 18 -26.63 -5.87 20.73
CA PRO A 18 -26.07 -6.14 22.05
C PRO A 18 -25.02 -7.25 22.03
N VAL A 19 -25.25 -8.31 21.23
CA VAL A 19 -24.31 -9.41 21.08
C VAL A 19 -23.03 -8.93 20.40
N LEU A 20 -23.15 -8.16 19.31
CA LEU A 20 -22.01 -7.59 18.60
C LEU A 20 -21.17 -6.65 19.49
N ASN A 21 -21.83 -5.78 20.24
CA ASN A 21 -21.15 -4.89 21.18
C ASN A 21 -20.46 -5.66 22.31
N ALA A 22 -21.06 -6.75 22.81
CA ALA A 22 -20.45 -7.61 23.80
C ALA A 22 -19.24 -8.40 23.27
N LEU A 23 -19.27 -8.80 21.98
CA LEU A 23 -18.12 -9.39 21.31
C LEU A 23 -16.98 -8.37 21.15
N GLY A 24 -17.34 -7.14 20.77
CA GLY A 24 -16.41 -6.06 20.46
C GLY A 24 -15.40 -6.43 19.37
N THR A 25 -14.40 -5.57 19.19
CA THR A 25 -13.33 -5.77 18.19
C THR A 25 -12.54 -7.07 18.40
N ARG A 26 -12.32 -7.45 19.66
CA ARG A 26 -11.49 -8.63 20.02
C ARG A 26 -12.03 -9.92 19.41
N TYR A 27 -13.35 -10.11 19.44
CA TYR A 27 -13.97 -11.35 18.97
C TYR A 27 -14.65 -11.20 17.60
N LEU A 28 -14.91 -9.98 17.14
CA LEU A 28 -15.44 -9.71 15.79
C LEU A 28 -14.55 -10.31 14.70
N CYS A 29 -13.22 -10.21 14.83
CA CYS A 29 -12.30 -10.72 13.82
C CYS A 29 -12.12 -12.25 13.84
N LEU A 30 -12.71 -12.94 14.83
CA LEU A 30 -12.72 -14.40 14.89
C LEU A 30 -13.92 -15.01 14.15
N LEU A 31 -14.88 -14.19 13.72
CA LEU A 31 -16.08 -14.66 13.05
C LEU A 31 -15.75 -15.17 11.65
N ASN A 32 -16.20 -16.39 11.34
CA ASN A 32 -16.14 -16.92 9.98
C ASN A 32 -17.29 -16.38 9.10
N ALA A 33 -17.29 -16.72 7.81
CA ALA A 33 -18.30 -16.24 6.87
C ALA A 33 -19.73 -16.61 7.28
N THR A 34 -19.95 -17.80 7.85
CA THR A 34 -21.27 -18.24 8.32
C THR A 34 -21.76 -17.38 9.48
N GLU A 35 -20.90 -17.12 10.47
CA GLU A 35 -21.22 -16.27 11.62
C GLU A 35 -21.43 -14.81 11.22
N LEU A 36 -20.58 -14.27 10.34
CA LEU A 36 -20.78 -12.93 9.77
C LEU A 36 -22.11 -12.83 9.02
N ASN A 37 -22.51 -13.88 8.30
CA ASN A 37 -23.80 -13.93 7.62
C ASN A 37 -24.99 -13.96 8.57
N ALA A 38 -24.83 -14.50 9.78
CA ALA A 38 -25.82 -14.49 10.86
C ALA A 38 -25.98 -13.13 11.58
N ILE A 39 -25.17 -12.13 11.24
CA ILE A 39 -25.38 -10.73 11.67
C ILE A 39 -26.75 -10.26 11.20
N ASP A 40 -27.54 -9.77 12.15
CA ASP A 40 -28.86 -9.24 11.86
C ASP A 40 -28.78 -7.95 11.02
N THR A 41 -29.70 -7.82 10.06
CA THR A 41 -29.69 -6.78 9.02
C THR A 41 -29.54 -5.37 9.60
N ASN A 42 -30.24 -5.05 10.68
CA ASN A 42 -30.24 -3.71 11.26
C ASN A 42 -29.20 -3.53 12.36
N SER A 43 -28.52 -4.60 12.78
CA SER A 43 -27.63 -4.52 13.95
C SER A 43 -26.39 -3.67 13.70
N LEU A 44 -25.91 -3.61 12.45
CA LEU A 44 -24.79 -2.74 12.09
C LEU A 44 -25.16 -1.24 12.03
N LYS A 45 -26.44 -0.86 12.12
CA LYS A 45 -26.82 0.56 12.20
C LYS A 45 -26.36 1.23 13.48
N THR A 46 -26.27 0.45 14.57
CA THR A 46 -26.08 0.96 15.94
C THR A 46 -24.97 0.22 16.71
N ALA A 47 -24.39 -0.82 16.14
CA ALA A 47 -23.27 -1.52 16.75
C ALA A 47 -22.01 -0.64 16.74
N ALA A 48 -21.36 -0.52 17.89
CA ALA A 48 -20.10 0.17 18.06
C ALA A 48 -18.96 -0.83 17.84
N LEU A 49 -18.57 -0.99 16.57
CA LEU A 49 -17.55 -1.96 16.16
C LEU A 49 -16.36 -1.26 15.49
N ASP A 50 -15.16 -1.76 15.75
CA ASP A 50 -13.97 -1.42 14.98
C ASP A 50 -13.40 -2.68 14.31
N PRO A 51 -13.62 -2.89 13.00
CA PRO A 51 -13.08 -4.02 12.26
C PRO A 51 -11.66 -3.76 11.69
N SER A 52 -10.98 -2.66 12.09
CA SER A 52 -9.70 -2.24 11.51
C SER A 52 -8.61 -3.32 11.56
N ALA A 53 -8.60 -4.14 12.62
CA ALA A 53 -7.64 -5.24 12.80
C ALA A 53 -8.05 -6.55 12.10
N CYS A 54 -9.26 -6.63 11.53
CA CYS A 54 -9.74 -7.88 10.93
C CYS A 54 -9.10 -8.16 9.56
N SER A 55 -9.21 -9.42 9.12
CA SER A 55 -8.83 -9.83 7.77
C SER A 55 -9.58 -9.02 6.70
N GLN A 56 -9.00 -8.89 5.51
CA GLN A 56 -9.66 -8.17 4.41
C GLN A 56 -11.01 -8.81 4.05
N THR A 57 -11.10 -10.13 4.03
CA THR A 57 -12.34 -10.87 3.79
C THR A 57 -13.43 -10.51 4.81
N THR A 58 -13.08 -10.42 6.09
CA THR A 58 -14.01 -9.99 7.15
C THR A 58 -14.48 -8.55 6.91
N LYS A 59 -13.56 -7.63 6.59
CA LYS A 59 -13.88 -6.24 6.29
C LYS A 59 -14.82 -6.12 5.10
N ASP A 60 -14.58 -6.86 4.01
CA ASP A 60 -15.40 -6.84 2.81
C ASP A 60 -16.84 -7.33 3.09
N ILE A 61 -17.00 -8.40 3.88
CA ILE A 61 -18.32 -8.91 4.28
C ILE A 61 -19.05 -7.88 5.15
N LEU A 62 -18.35 -7.32 6.14
CA LEU A 62 -18.92 -6.33 7.05
C LEU A 62 -19.31 -5.05 6.32
N TYR A 63 -18.49 -4.56 5.40
CA TYR A 63 -18.79 -3.40 4.57
C TYR A 63 -20.08 -3.60 3.76
N ASN A 64 -20.20 -4.73 3.06
CA ASN A 64 -21.39 -5.03 2.26
C ASN A 64 -22.66 -5.12 3.12
N LYS A 65 -22.57 -5.68 4.33
CA LYS A 65 -23.69 -5.72 5.26
C LYS A 65 -24.03 -4.34 5.82
N ALA A 66 -23.03 -3.54 6.21
CA ALA A 66 -23.22 -2.19 6.71
C ALA A 66 -23.84 -1.28 5.64
N LYS A 67 -23.36 -1.35 4.39
CA LYS A 67 -23.94 -0.62 3.25
C LYS A 67 -25.41 -0.94 3.03
N ARG A 68 -25.80 -2.22 3.10
CA ARG A 68 -27.20 -2.65 2.98
C ARG A 68 -28.03 -2.15 4.16
N ALA A 69 -27.51 -2.31 5.38
CA ALA A 69 -28.16 -1.84 6.59
C ALA A 69 -28.44 -0.34 6.50
N LEU A 70 -27.47 0.47 6.08
CA LEU A 70 -27.51 1.93 6.02
C LEU A 70 -28.10 2.50 4.72
N SER A 71 -28.75 1.68 3.89
CA SER A 71 -29.27 2.09 2.58
C SER A 71 -30.35 3.19 2.69
N ASP A 72 -31.12 3.20 3.77
CA ASP A 72 -32.08 4.26 4.09
C ASP A 72 -31.41 5.61 4.38
N GLN A 73 -30.14 5.60 4.78
CA GLN A 73 -29.36 6.78 5.08
C GLN A 73 -28.53 7.27 3.90
N HIS A 74 -28.57 6.63 2.73
CA HIS A 74 -27.61 6.90 1.65
C HIS A 74 -27.52 8.38 1.22
N ASN A 75 -28.65 9.11 1.23
CA ASN A 75 -28.71 10.52 0.87
C ASN A 75 -28.53 11.47 2.08
N SER A 76 -28.31 10.92 3.27
CA SER A 76 -28.14 11.68 4.51
C SER A 76 -26.70 12.13 4.67
N ARG A 77 -26.50 13.35 5.18
CA ARG A 77 -25.18 13.83 5.60
C ARG A 77 -24.54 12.95 6.69
N ALA A 78 -25.34 12.19 7.43
CA ALA A 78 -24.87 11.25 8.44
C ALA A 78 -24.32 9.95 7.85
N TYR A 79 -24.58 9.63 6.57
CA TYR A 79 -24.19 8.35 5.96
C TYR A 79 -22.70 8.07 6.13
N TYR A 80 -21.86 9.05 5.82
CA TYR A 80 -20.41 8.91 5.93
C TYR A 80 -19.99 8.56 7.37
N LEU A 81 -20.56 9.22 8.38
CA LEU A 81 -20.24 8.97 9.78
C LEU A 81 -20.60 7.55 10.20
N LEU A 82 -21.72 7.03 9.70
CA LEU A 82 -22.22 5.68 10.02
C LEU A 82 -21.43 4.58 9.30
N ILE A 83 -21.05 4.79 8.04
CA ILE A 83 -20.32 3.78 7.25
C ILE A 83 -18.81 3.78 7.52
N LYS A 84 -18.26 4.90 8.03
CA LYS A 84 -16.81 5.11 8.24
C LYS A 84 -16.07 3.93 8.88
N PRO A 85 -16.55 3.29 9.96
CA PRO A 85 -15.84 2.16 10.59
C PRO A 85 -15.62 0.97 9.65
N TYR A 86 -16.43 0.83 8.61
CA TYR A 86 -16.40 -0.31 7.69
C TYR A 86 -15.68 -0.02 6.38
N LEU A 87 -15.18 1.21 6.16
CA LEU A 87 -14.59 1.62 4.86
C LEU A 87 -13.31 0.87 4.48
N GLY A 88 -12.66 0.19 5.43
CA GLY A 88 -11.57 -0.74 5.11
C GLY A 88 -11.99 -1.90 4.20
N GLY A 89 -13.29 -2.17 4.02
CA GLY A 89 -13.82 -3.16 3.06
C GLY A 89 -14.48 -2.56 1.82
N ALA A 90 -14.47 -1.24 1.66
CA ALA A 90 -15.21 -0.57 0.59
C ALA A 90 -14.55 -0.79 -0.78
N PRO A 91 -15.31 -1.10 -1.86
CA PRO A 91 -14.81 -1.13 -3.22
C PRO A 91 -14.53 0.27 -3.77
N GLY A 92 -13.63 0.37 -4.76
CA GLY A 92 -13.23 1.65 -5.36
C GLY A 92 -14.40 2.47 -5.88
N ILE A 93 -15.42 1.83 -6.47
CA ILE A 93 -16.63 2.51 -6.96
C ILE A 93 -17.38 3.25 -5.84
N ASP A 94 -17.41 2.69 -4.63
CA ASP A 94 -18.10 3.31 -3.50
C ASP A 94 -17.26 4.45 -2.90
N LEU A 95 -15.93 4.33 -2.93
CA LEU A 95 -15.04 5.43 -2.56
C LEU A 95 -15.20 6.63 -3.52
N LYS A 96 -15.33 6.37 -4.82
CA LYS A 96 -15.61 7.41 -5.82
C LYS A 96 -16.94 8.12 -5.57
N ALA A 97 -17.97 7.38 -5.17
CA ALA A 97 -19.25 7.98 -4.79
C ALA A 97 -19.10 8.90 -3.57
N LEU A 98 -18.40 8.44 -2.51
CA LEU A 98 -18.11 9.26 -1.33
C LEU A 98 -17.29 10.51 -1.67
N GLY A 99 -16.36 10.43 -2.62
CA GLY A 99 -15.60 11.59 -3.10
C GLY A 99 -16.51 12.66 -3.72
N LYS A 100 -17.49 12.25 -4.54
CA LYS A 100 -18.48 13.17 -5.12
C LYS A 100 -19.34 13.86 -4.06
N ASP A 101 -19.60 13.17 -2.95
CA ASP A 101 -20.34 13.72 -1.80
C ASP A 101 -19.48 14.62 -0.89
N ARG A 102 -18.19 14.80 -1.22
CA ARG A 102 -17.23 15.67 -0.50
C ARG A 102 -17.17 15.38 1.00
N VAL A 103 -17.05 14.10 1.33
CA VAL A 103 -17.09 13.63 2.73
C VAL A 103 -15.93 14.11 3.60
N ASN A 104 -14.86 14.65 3.01
CA ASN A 104 -13.64 15.07 3.71
C ASN A 104 -13.06 13.92 4.55
N MET A 105 -12.73 12.80 3.91
CA MET A 105 -12.21 11.63 4.59
C MET A 105 -10.95 11.96 5.38
N ASP A 106 -10.89 11.54 6.64
CA ASP A 106 -9.69 11.69 7.47
C ASP A 106 -8.58 10.74 7.03
N ILE A 107 -7.33 11.16 7.28
CA ILE A 107 -6.16 10.41 6.83
C ILE A 107 -6.03 9.05 7.54
N GLU A 108 -6.53 8.92 8.77
CA GLU A 108 -6.51 7.66 9.51
C GLU A 108 -7.40 6.61 8.82
N THR A 109 -8.58 7.00 8.37
CA THR A 109 -9.47 6.13 7.58
C THR A 109 -8.86 5.83 6.22
N PHE A 110 -8.31 6.84 5.54
CA PHE A 110 -7.71 6.69 4.22
C PHE A 110 -6.57 5.67 4.20
N THR A 111 -5.69 5.71 5.21
CA THR A 111 -4.57 4.76 5.35
C THR A 111 -5.00 3.33 5.67
N LYS A 112 -6.23 3.14 6.13
CA LYS A 112 -6.82 1.82 6.44
C LYS A 112 -7.68 1.26 5.30
N LEU A 113 -7.83 1.98 4.18
CA LEU A 113 -8.55 1.50 3.01
C LEU A 113 -7.88 0.25 2.43
N ARG A 114 -8.69 -0.64 1.83
CA ARG A 114 -8.14 -1.81 1.14
C ARG A 114 -7.31 -1.36 -0.06
N ARG A 115 -6.13 -1.98 -0.20
CA ARG A 115 -5.15 -1.64 -1.25
C ARG A 115 -5.79 -1.56 -2.64
N GLU A 116 -6.50 -2.60 -3.05
CA GLU A 116 -7.06 -2.69 -4.40
C GLU A 116 -8.03 -1.54 -4.72
N SER A 117 -8.88 -1.17 -3.76
CA SER A 117 -9.79 -0.03 -3.97
C SER A 117 -9.05 1.29 -4.10
N LEU A 118 -7.97 1.49 -3.34
CA LEU A 118 -7.17 2.69 -3.45
C LEU A 118 -6.45 2.72 -4.81
N MET A 119 -5.99 1.58 -5.32
CA MET A 119 -5.35 1.50 -6.64
C MET A 119 -6.30 1.86 -7.80
N ASP A 120 -7.62 1.81 -7.60
CA ASP A 120 -8.63 2.19 -8.59
C ASP A 120 -8.91 3.71 -8.64
N LEU A 121 -8.34 4.48 -7.71
CA LEU A 121 -8.55 5.93 -7.61
C LEU A 121 -7.45 6.71 -8.34
N THR A 122 -7.87 7.72 -9.08
CA THR A 122 -7.01 8.76 -9.68
C THR A 122 -6.61 9.82 -8.64
N PRO A 123 -5.57 10.64 -8.90
CA PRO A 123 -5.24 11.79 -8.05
C PRO A 123 -6.42 12.74 -7.82
N ALA A 124 -7.23 13.01 -8.85
CA ALA A 124 -8.42 13.84 -8.73
C ALA A 124 -9.47 13.21 -7.79
N GLU A 125 -9.74 11.91 -7.93
CA GLU A 125 -10.68 11.19 -7.05
C GLU A 125 -10.17 11.14 -5.59
N VAL A 126 -8.85 11.00 -5.37
CA VAL A 126 -8.27 11.09 -4.02
C VAL A 126 -8.40 12.49 -3.43
N LYS A 127 -8.22 13.53 -4.24
CA LYS A 127 -8.47 14.93 -3.84
C LYS A 127 -9.92 15.13 -3.42
N ASP A 128 -10.88 14.63 -4.20
CA ASP A 128 -12.31 14.75 -3.88
C ASP A 128 -12.67 13.98 -2.60
N LEU A 129 -12.08 12.80 -2.40
CA LEU A 129 -12.31 11.97 -1.22
C LEU A 129 -11.77 12.60 0.07
N LEU A 130 -10.54 13.09 0.06
CA LEU A 130 -9.88 13.69 1.23
C LEU A 130 -10.35 15.13 1.50
N GLY A 131 -10.70 15.88 0.45
CA GLY A 131 -11.16 17.26 0.54
C GLY A 131 -10.19 18.13 1.36
N VAL A 132 -10.68 18.72 2.45
CA VAL A 132 -9.86 19.58 3.33
C VAL A 132 -8.67 18.87 3.98
N ASN A 133 -8.70 17.53 4.06
CA ASN A 133 -7.62 16.73 4.66
C ASN A 133 -6.52 16.35 3.66
N LEU A 134 -6.61 16.78 2.39
CA LEU A 134 -5.66 16.39 1.34
C LEU A 134 -4.20 16.65 1.71
N SER A 135 -3.90 17.76 2.38
CA SER A 135 -2.53 18.13 2.77
C SER A 135 -1.87 17.10 3.70
N GLN A 136 -2.67 16.37 4.49
CA GLN A 136 -2.18 15.34 5.42
C GLN A 136 -1.60 14.13 4.67
N LEU A 137 -1.95 13.94 3.39
CA LEU A 137 -1.46 12.84 2.56
C LEU A 137 0.07 12.84 2.44
N LYS A 138 0.71 14.01 2.45
CA LYS A 138 2.18 14.13 2.37
C LYS A 138 2.89 13.49 3.56
N ALA A 139 2.31 13.59 4.76
CA ALA A 139 2.89 13.01 5.99
C ALA A 139 2.92 11.48 5.95
N VAL A 140 1.96 10.86 5.24
CA VAL A 140 1.83 9.40 5.14
C VAL A 140 2.23 8.84 3.77
N GLN A 141 2.87 9.63 2.91
CA GLN A 141 3.24 9.24 1.54
C GLN A 141 4.08 7.95 1.46
N ASN A 142 4.84 7.63 2.51
CA ASN A 142 5.70 6.45 2.56
C ASN A 142 5.06 5.24 3.26
N VAL A 143 3.81 5.37 3.70
CA VAL A 143 3.05 4.33 4.42
C VAL A 143 2.20 3.55 3.42
N SER A 144 2.19 2.22 3.49
CA SER A 144 1.29 1.41 2.66
C SER A 144 -0.16 1.51 3.19
N PRO A 145 -1.20 1.60 2.33
CA PRO A 145 -1.17 1.48 0.86
C PRO A 145 -0.93 2.79 0.09
N VAL A 146 -0.73 3.93 0.78
CA VAL A 146 -0.54 5.25 0.15
C VAL A 146 0.69 5.29 -0.75
N LYS A 147 1.82 4.77 -0.27
CA LYS A 147 3.07 4.69 -1.05
C LYS A 147 2.85 3.97 -2.38
N ASP A 148 2.16 2.84 -2.33
CA ASP A 148 1.89 2.02 -3.51
C ASP A 148 1.00 2.74 -4.50
N TRP A 149 0.01 3.48 -3.99
CA TRP A 149 -0.87 4.30 -4.80
C TRP A 149 -0.08 5.38 -5.52
N ILE A 150 0.78 6.11 -4.81
CA ILE A 150 1.65 7.15 -5.37
C ILE A 150 2.51 6.59 -6.49
N GLN A 151 3.16 5.44 -6.26
CA GLN A 151 4.03 4.79 -7.25
C GLN A 151 3.30 4.31 -8.51
N LYS A 152 1.98 4.13 -8.45
CA LYS A 152 1.14 3.80 -9.62
C LYS A 152 0.77 5.03 -10.46
N GLN A 153 0.82 6.24 -9.89
CA GLN A 153 0.41 7.46 -10.59
C GLN A 153 1.56 8.09 -11.35
N LYS A 154 1.25 8.83 -12.43
CA LYS A 154 2.22 9.72 -13.08
C LYS A 154 2.57 10.89 -12.15
N GLN A 155 3.84 11.30 -12.15
CA GLN A 155 4.30 12.42 -11.34
C GLN A 155 3.59 13.72 -11.74
N SER A 156 3.39 14.03 -13.03
CA SER A 156 2.61 15.21 -13.44
C SER A 156 1.19 15.25 -12.88
N GLU A 157 0.52 14.10 -12.75
CA GLU A 157 -0.84 14.02 -12.19
C GLU A 157 -0.84 14.21 -10.67
N LEU A 158 0.20 13.73 -9.98
CA LEU A 158 0.40 14.00 -8.55
C LEU A 158 0.73 15.47 -8.30
N ASP A 159 1.50 16.12 -9.18
CA ASP A 159 1.90 17.52 -9.04
C ASP A 159 0.69 18.47 -9.12
N LYS A 160 -0.36 18.10 -9.86
CA LYS A 160 -1.65 18.84 -9.89
C LYS A 160 -2.33 18.92 -8.52
N LEU A 161 -1.97 18.05 -7.58
CA LEU A 161 -2.49 18.11 -6.21
C LEU A 161 -1.86 19.26 -5.40
N GLN A 162 -0.71 19.79 -5.82
CA GLN A 162 -0.02 20.93 -5.20
C GLN A 162 0.32 20.75 -3.70
N ILE A 163 0.50 19.50 -3.27
CA ILE A 163 0.93 19.15 -1.89
C ILE A 163 2.36 18.55 -1.85
N GLY A 164 3.07 18.60 -2.97
CA GLY A 164 4.45 18.14 -3.08
C GLY A 164 4.65 16.63 -2.93
N LEU A 165 3.69 15.79 -3.37
CA LEU A 165 3.92 14.33 -3.44
C LEU A 165 5.04 14.01 -4.42
N SER A 166 5.79 12.95 -4.13
CA SER A 166 6.93 12.53 -4.95
C SER A 166 7.02 11.01 -5.00
N GLY A 167 7.60 10.47 -6.06
CA GLY A 167 7.81 9.03 -6.24
C GLY A 167 6.79 8.37 -7.18
N GLY A 168 6.05 9.17 -7.95
CA GLY A 168 5.26 8.68 -9.07
C GLY A 168 6.11 8.31 -10.28
N LEU A 169 5.46 7.74 -11.29
CA LEU A 169 6.06 7.38 -12.57
C LEU A 169 6.49 8.65 -13.34
N PRO A 170 7.67 8.67 -13.96
CA PRO A 170 8.07 9.74 -14.87
C PRO A 170 7.09 9.87 -16.04
N ASP A 171 6.86 11.09 -16.53
CA ASP A 171 5.93 11.34 -17.65
C ASP A 171 6.46 10.90 -19.02
N GLY A 172 7.73 10.53 -19.11
CA GLY A 172 8.40 10.10 -20.33
C GLY A 172 9.09 8.74 -20.20
N TYR A 173 9.75 8.32 -21.29
CA TYR A 173 10.57 7.11 -21.32
C TYR A 173 11.98 7.40 -20.83
N ILE A 174 12.55 6.50 -20.03
CA ILE A 174 13.99 6.47 -19.80
C ILE A 174 14.63 5.97 -21.09
N ASN A 175 15.29 6.86 -21.84
CA ASN A 175 16.20 6.43 -22.90
C ASN A 175 17.40 5.77 -22.23
N PHE A 176 17.40 4.44 -22.14
CA PHE A 176 18.63 3.70 -21.91
C PHE A 176 19.48 3.82 -23.16
N VAL A 177 20.32 4.87 -23.21
CA VAL A 177 21.43 4.88 -24.15
C VAL A 177 22.35 3.75 -23.70
N THR A 178 22.22 2.58 -24.31
CA THR A 178 23.21 1.51 -24.16
C THR A 178 24.57 2.12 -24.57
N PRO A 179 25.54 2.21 -23.66
CA PRO A 179 26.87 2.64 -24.06
C PRO A 179 27.34 1.66 -25.12
N LYS A 180 27.60 2.14 -26.34
CA LYS A 180 28.34 1.34 -27.32
C LYS A 180 29.72 1.15 -26.72
N PHE A 181 29.97 -0.01 -26.12
CA PHE A 181 31.31 -0.42 -25.80
C PHE A 181 32.06 -0.50 -27.13
N GLN A 182 33.02 0.41 -27.30
CA GLN A 182 33.91 0.38 -28.44
C GLN A 182 34.66 -0.96 -28.35
N PRO A 183 34.69 -1.78 -29.41
CA PRO A 183 35.50 -2.99 -29.38
C PRO A 183 36.93 -2.59 -28.99
N PRO A 184 37.61 -3.36 -28.12
CA PRO A 184 38.97 -3.05 -27.73
C PRO A 184 39.80 -2.82 -28.99
N SER A 185 40.51 -1.70 -29.02
CA SER A 185 41.39 -1.37 -30.14
C SER A 185 42.31 -2.56 -30.39
N SER A 186 42.26 -3.11 -31.61
CA SER A 186 43.14 -4.17 -32.09
C SER A 186 44.58 -3.67 -32.30
N ALA A 187 45.00 -2.65 -31.55
CA ALA A 187 46.38 -2.22 -31.55
C ALA A 187 47.23 -3.41 -31.10
N PRO A 188 48.19 -3.87 -31.94
CA PRO A 188 49.11 -4.89 -31.49
C PRO A 188 49.83 -4.32 -30.26
N LEU A 189 49.92 -5.10 -29.17
CA LEU A 189 50.87 -4.81 -28.11
C LEU A 189 52.26 -4.85 -28.75
N GLY A 190 52.71 -3.70 -29.24
CA GLY A 190 54.05 -3.50 -29.74
C GLY A 190 55.02 -3.77 -28.60
N ALA A 191 55.71 -4.91 -28.69
CA ALA A 191 57.07 -5.21 -28.26
C ALA A 191 57.77 -4.26 -27.25
N VAL A 192 57.15 -3.92 -26.12
CA VAL A 192 57.82 -3.24 -24.99
C VAL A 192 57.52 -3.98 -23.68
N ALA A 193 57.63 -5.30 -23.70
CA ALA A 193 57.53 -6.14 -22.50
C ALA A 193 58.73 -7.09 -22.31
N MET A 194 59.84 -6.90 -23.04
CA MET A 194 61.01 -7.78 -22.96
C MET A 194 62.33 -7.01 -22.75
N VAL A 195 62.33 -5.99 -21.89
CA VAL A 195 63.61 -5.35 -21.45
C VAL A 195 63.88 -5.53 -19.95
N PHE A 196 62.91 -5.97 -19.15
CA PHE A 196 63.10 -6.13 -17.69
C PHE A 196 63.56 -7.52 -17.23
N HIS A 197 64.14 -8.35 -18.09
CA HIS A 197 64.67 -9.68 -17.69
C HIS A 197 66.19 -9.81 -17.74
N VAL A 198 66.94 -8.76 -18.12
CA VAL A 198 68.41 -8.84 -18.15
C VAL A 198 69.07 -8.17 -16.93
N LEU A 199 68.33 -7.37 -16.16
CA LEU A 199 68.84 -6.67 -14.98
C LEU A 199 69.21 -7.57 -13.77
N PRO A 200 68.56 -8.72 -13.49
CA PRO A 200 68.98 -9.57 -12.37
C PRO A 200 70.29 -10.33 -12.63
N ALA A 201 70.62 -10.64 -13.89
CA ALA A 201 71.77 -11.47 -14.24
C ALA A 201 73.10 -10.70 -14.21
N LEU A 202 73.10 -9.40 -14.50
CA LEU A 202 74.30 -8.55 -14.46
C LEU A 202 74.74 -8.16 -13.04
N LEU A 203 73.82 -8.14 -12.06
CA LEU A 203 74.13 -7.84 -10.66
C LEU A 203 74.81 -9.01 -9.93
N LEU A 204 74.52 -10.25 -10.32
CA LEU A 204 75.13 -11.45 -9.73
C LEU A 204 76.57 -11.70 -10.20
N SER A 205 76.92 -11.32 -11.44
CA SER A 205 78.29 -11.47 -11.95
C SER A 205 79.26 -10.45 -11.34
N PHE A 206 78.78 -9.26 -10.98
CA PHE A 206 79.61 -8.23 -10.33
C PHE A 206 79.95 -8.56 -8.87
N LEU A 207 79.05 -9.26 -8.16
CA LEU A 207 79.25 -9.66 -6.76
C LEU A 207 80.29 -10.80 -6.59
N MET A 208 80.42 -11.70 -7.57
CA MET A 208 81.40 -12.80 -7.52
C MET A 208 82.83 -12.36 -7.84
N MET A 209 83.02 -11.19 -8.49
CA MET A 209 84.35 -10.62 -8.74
C MET A 209 84.91 -9.85 -7.54
N PHE A 210 84.07 -9.45 -6.57
CA PHE A 210 84.50 -8.74 -5.35
C PHE A 210 84.86 -9.67 -4.18
N VAL A 211 84.55 -10.96 -4.25
CA VAL A 211 84.81 -11.93 -3.16
C VAL A 211 86.09 -12.75 -3.38
N LEU A 212 86.74 -12.64 -4.55
CA LEU A 212 88.01 -13.30 -4.86
C LEU A 212 89.18 -12.32 -5.15
N SER A 213 89.16 -11.12 -4.58
CA SER A 213 90.35 -10.25 -4.47
C SER A 213 90.56 -9.83 -3.02
#